data_AF-A0A3S0H2H1-F1
#
_entry.id   AF-A0A3S0H2H1-F1
#
_cell.length_a   1.000
_cell.length_b   1.000
_cell.length_c   1.000
_cell.angle_alpha   90.00
_cell.angle_beta   90.00
_cell.angle_gamma   90.00
#
_symmetry.space_group_name_H-M   'P 1'
#
loop_
_entity.id
_entity.type
_entity.pdbx_description
1 polymer ?
#
loop_
_entity_poly.entity_id
_entity_poly.type
_entity_poly.pdbx_seq_one_letter_code
_entity_poly.pdbx_strand_id
1 'polypeptide(L)'
;MPHSPLRSALLPGLVAALLALPARAQQPDSVFHPPALQPVFVPKYFPVYLLNARLIVGDRGLRAIGPQAIQNFELYRSVLATPVRWRSLVPHGLMVLTLKKEVRLRLSSRSQAQIRRRLKLPAAARFELDGLPLEDAKLRIATADIEALDIKTAPGAAPVINVRLVRLPPRPHPPGTILIQGLTRQQ
;
A
#
# COMPACT_ATOMS: atom_id res chain seq x y z
N MET A 1 -1.82 56.09 47.91
CA MET A 1 -2.46 57.04 46.99
C MET A 1 -3.75 56.43 46.46
N PRO A 2 -4.83 57.23 46.34
CA PRO A 2 -6.22 56.78 46.33
C PRO A 2 -6.86 56.94 44.94
N HIS A 3 -8.18 56.67 44.88
CA HIS A 3 -9.16 57.06 43.86
C HIS A 3 -9.49 56.01 42.77
N SER A 4 -10.46 55.14 43.10
CA SER A 4 -11.87 55.13 42.60
C SER A 4 -12.24 56.01 41.37
N PRO A 5 -13.48 55.95 40.84
CA PRO A 5 -14.22 54.83 40.23
C PRO A 5 -15.06 55.30 39.00
N LEU A 6 -15.95 54.42 38.48
CA LEU A 6 -17.29 54.70 37.90
C LEU A 6 -17.47 55.69 36.73
N ARG A 7 -18.17 55.23 35.68
CA ARG A 7 -19.42 55.80 35.09
C ARG A 7 -19.71 55.10 33.75
N SER A 8 -20.79 54.34 33.57
CA SER A 8 -22.23 54.69 33.57
C SER A 8 -22.70 55.56 32.41
N ALA A 9 -23.79 55.06 31.81
CA ALA A 9 -24.82 55.72 30.98
C ALA A 9 -24.52 55.87 29.47
N LEU A 10 -25.21 55.16 28.56
CA LEU A 10 -26.63 55.21 28.14
C LEU A 10 -27.01 56.48 27.36
N LEU A 11 -27.12 56.29 26.02
CA LEU A 11 -28.16 56.73 25.03
C LEU A 11 -28.53 58.24 24.96
N PRO A 12 -29.05 58.82 23.84
CA PRO A 12 -29.95 58.24 22.80
C PRO A 12 -29.63 58.66 21.35
N GLY A 13 -30.24 58.06 20.31
CA GLY A 13 -31.44 58.58 19.61
C GLY A 13 -31.07 59.52 18.42
N LEU A 14 -30.95 59.04 17.17
CA LEU A 14 -32.00 58.82 16.15
C LEU A 14 -32.52 60.10 15.48
N VAL A 15 -32.13 60.34 14.22
CA VAL A 15 -32.89 60.99 13.11
C VAL A 15 -32.27 60.48 11.80
N ALA A 16 -32.88 59.54 11.06
CA ALA A 16 -33.77 59.74 9.88
C ALA A 16 -33.11 60.58 8.76
N ALA A 17 -33.19 60.29 7.45
CA ALA A 17 -33.81 59.26 6.64
C ALA A 17 -33.44 59.58 5.17
N LEU A 18 -33.37 58.54 4.31
CA LEU A 18 -33.79 58.53 2.90
C LEU A 18 -33.00 59.41 1.88
N LEU A 19 -32.30 58.75 0.94
CA LEU A 19 -32.73 58.61 -0.46
C LEU A 19 -31.65 57.93 -1.34
N ALA A 20 -32.13 57.12 -2.29
CA ALA A 20 -31.52 56.70 -3.55
C ALA A 20 -30.57 55.46 -3.59
N LEU A 21 -31.10 54.40 -4.22
CA LEU A 21 -30.45 53.19 -4.77
C LEU A 21 -29.46 53.51 -5.93
N PRO A 22 -28.73 52.53 -6.50
CA PRO A 22 -27.99 51.42 -5.90
C PRO A 22 -26.51 51.51 -6.30
N ALA A 23 -25.59 51.61 -5.33
CA ALA A 23 -24.17 51.44 -5.64
C ALA A 23 -23.90 49.95 -5.90
N ARG A 24 -23.67 49.63 -7.17
CA ARG A 24 -23.16 48.36 -7.68
C ARG A 24 -22.03 47.86 -6.77
N ALA A 25 -22.33 46.93 -5.88
CA ALA A 25 -21.32 46.25 -5.09
C ALA A 25 -20.42 45.51 -6.08
N GLN A 26 -19.20 46.02 -6.27
CA GLN A 26 -18.12 45.24 -6.84
C GLN A 26 -17.88 44.08 -5.88
N GLN A 27 -18.45 42.93 -6.21
CA GLN A 27 -18.12 41.67 -5.58
C GLN A 27 -16.61 41.50 -5.79
N PRO A 28 -15.78 41.41 -4.72
CA PRO A 28 -14.40 41.03 -4.94
C PRO A 28 -14.45 39.66 -5.60
N ASP A 29 -13.83 39.55 -6.77
CA ASP A 29 -13.50 38.27 -7.40
C ASP A 29 -12.55 37.55 -6.45
N SER A 30 -13.10 36.97 -5.39
CA SER A 30 -12.47 35.89 -4.66
C SER A 30 -12.44 34.73 -5.64
N VAL A 31 -11.41 34.72 -6.48
CA VAL A 31 -11.03 33.54 -7.26
C VAL A 31 -10.78 32.46 -6.22
N PHE A 32 -11.80 31.64 -5.99
CA PHE A 32 -11.69 30.45 -5.17
C PHE A 32 -10.68 29.56 -5.88
N HIS A 33 -9.41 29.69 -5.50
CA HIS A 33 -8.41 28.69 -5.81
C HIS A 33 -8.76 27.53 -4.90
N PRO A 34 -9.36 26.43 -5.39
CA PRO A 34 -9.41 25.23 -4.58
C PRO A 34 -7.96 24.95 -4.16
N PRO A 35 -7.69 24.65 -2.88
CA PRO A 35 -6.35 24.25 -2.47
C PRO A 35 -5.93 23.15 -3.44
N ALA A 36 -4.78 23.34 -4.10
CA ALA A 36 -4.24 22.33 -4.99
C ALA A 36 -4.33 21.00 -4.26
N LEU A 37 -5.16 20.08 -4.78
CA LEU A 37 -5.30 18.76 -4.21
C LEU A 37 -3.89 18.19 -4.20
N GLN A 38 -3.25 18.21 -3.04
CA GLN A 38 -1.97 17.54 -2.88
C GLN A 38 -2.26 16.11 -3.30
N PRO A 39 -1.48 15.53 -4.23
CA PRO A 39 -1.68 14.15 -4.60
C PRO A 39 -1.59 13.35 -3.30
N VAL A 40 -2.73 12.83 -2.84
CA VAL A 40 -2.78 11.94 -1.70
C VAL A 40 -1.88 10.79 -2.11
N PHE A 41 -0.72 10.69 -1.48
CA PHE A 41 0.18 9.56 -1.67
C PHE A 41 -0.55 8.36 -1.08
N VAL A 42 -1.36 7.70 -1.89
CA VAL A 42 -1.90 6.40 -1.56
C VAL A 42 -0.71 5.45 -1.74
N PRO A 43 -0.09 4.92 -0.67
CA PRO A 43 0.95 3.92 -0.84
C PRO A 43 0.37 2.80 -1.70
N LYS A 44 0.98 2.59 -2.87
CA LYS A 44 0.54 1.57 -3.82
C LYS A 44 0.99 0.22 -3.27
N TYR A 45 0.16 -0.39 -2.43
CA TYR A 45 0.40 -1.74 -1.96
C TYR A 45 0.16 -2.73 -3.10
N PHE A 46 1.13 -3.61 -3.32
CA PHE A 46 1.06 -4.65 -4.33
C PHE A 46 0.82 -6.00 -3.66
N PRO A 47 -0.12 -6.82 -4.16
CA PRO A 47 -0.38 -8.12 -3.57
C PRO A 47 0.86 -9.00 -3.58
N VAL A 48 0.95 -9.85 -2.57
CA VAL A 48 1.94 -10.91 -2.47
C VAL A 48 1.42 -12.13 -3.22
N TYR A 49 2.21 -12.64 -4.16
CA TYR A 49 1.88 -13.84 -4.93
C TYR A 49 2.63 -15.04 -4.35
N LEU A 50 1.88 -16.07 -3.93
CA LEU A 50 2.42 -17.28 -3.33
C LEU A 50 2.07 -18.50 -4.20
N LEU A 51 3.08 -19.11 -4.80
CA LEU A 51 2.92 -20.33 -5.59
C LEU A 51 3.03 -21.58 -4.71
N ASN A 52 2.10 -22.50 -4.89
CA ASN A 52 2.04 -23.81 -4.23
C ASN A 52 2.30 -23.69 -2.71
N ALA A 53 1.77 -22.64 -2.09
CA ALA A 53 1.90 -22.38 -0.65
C ALA A 53 3.36 -22.26 -0.13
N ARG A 54 4.38 -22.09 -1.00
CA ARG A 54 5.80 -22.18 -0.61
C ARG A 54 6.73 -21.16 -1.27
N LEU A 55 6.39 -20.68 -2.46
CA LEU A 55 7.28 -19.82 -3.25
C LEU A 55 6.65 -18.45 -3.50
N ILE A 56 7.22 -17.41 -2.91
CA ILE A 56 6.89 -16.04 -3.20
C ILE A 56 7.48 -15.66 -4.56
N VAL A 57 6.64 -15.06 -5.41
CA VAL A 57 7.03 -14.52 -6.71
C VAL A 57 6.64 -13.06 -6.85
N GLY A 58 7.45 -12.34 -7.61
CA GLY A 58 7.15 -10.98 -8.06
C GLY A 58 6.53 -11.01 -9.46
N ASP A 59 6.48 -9.85 -10.10
CA ASP A 59 5.76 -9.72 -11.38
C ASP A 59 6.43 -10.49 -12.53
N ARG A 60 7.75 -10.76 -12.49
CA ARG A 60 8.42 -11.55 -13.54
C ARG A 60 8.04 -13.02 -13.39
N GLY A 61 8.12 -13.56 -12.18
CA GLY A 61 7.70 -14.92 -11.87
C GLY A 61 6.23 -15.15 -12.20
N LEU A 62 5.34 -14.21 -11.84
CA LEU A 62 3.92 -14.32 -12.16
C LEU A 62 3.66 -14.32 -13.68
N ARG A 63 4.34 -13.44 -14.45
CA ARG A 63 4.22 -13.39 -15.92
C ARG A 63 4.72 -14.64 -16.63
N ALA A 64 5.58 -15.43 -15.99
CA ALA A 64 6.06 -16.70 -16.52
C ALA A 64 5.02 -17.83 -16.38
N ILE A 65 3.91 -17.59 -15.69
CA ILE A 65 2.87 -18.58 -15.43
C ILE A 65 1.70 -18.32 -16.38
N GLY A 66 1.46 -19.26 -17.28
CA GLY A 66 0.25 -19.25 -18.09
C GLY A 66 -1.00 -19.51 -17.23
N PRO A 67 -2.13 -18.82 -17.46
CA PRO A 67 -3.37 -19.05 -16.70
C PRO A 67 -3.83 -20.52 -16.70
N GLN A 68 -3.63 -21.23 -17.81
CA GLN A 68 -3.96 -22.64 -17.99
C GLN A 68 -3.16 -23.60 -17.08
N ALA A 69 -2.05 -23.13 -16.52
CA ALA A 69 -1.20 -23.89 -15.61
C ALA A 69 -1.72 -23.84 -14.15
N ILE A 70 -2.62 -22.91 -13.83
CA ILE A 70 -3.19 -22.72 -12.50
C ILE A 70 -4.32 -23.75 -12.31
N GLN A 71 -4.23 -24.51 -11.24
CA GLN A 71 -5.26 -25.44 -10.80
C GLN A 71 -6.25 -24.77 -9.84
N ASN A 72 -5.75 -23.98 -8.89
CA ASN A 72 -6.57 -23.28 -7.90
C ASN A 72 -6.03 -21.87 -7.64
N PHE A 73 -6.93 -20.96 -7.29
CA PHE A 73 -6.62 -19.59 -6.90
C PHE A 73 -7.39 -19.22 -5.64
N GLU A 74 -6.68 -18.71 -4.64
CA GLU A 74 -7.26 -18.24 -3.39
C GLU A 74 -6.80 -16.81 -3.13
N LEU A 75 -7.75 -15.93 -2.80
CA LEU A 75 -7.49 -14.54 -2.47
C LEU A 75 -7.81 -14.26 -1.01
N TYR A 76 -6.78 -13.87 -0.28
CA TYR A 76 -6.86 -13.54 1.14
C TYR A 76 -6.75 -12.03 1.32
N ARG A 77 -7.85 -11.42 1.80
CA ARG A 77 -7.94 -9.99 2.14
C ARG A 77 -8.17 -9.73 3.63
N SER A 78 -8.38 -10.78 4.42
CA SER A 78 -8.67 -10.69 5.85
C SER A 78 -7.78 -11.65 6.63
N VAL A 79 -7.25 -11.16 7.75
CA VAL A 79 -6.37 -11.91 8.66
C VAL A 79 -7.08 -13.15 9.22
N LEU A 80 -8.39 -13.06 9.49
CA LEU A 80 -9.18 -14.15 10.07
C LEU A 80 -9.29 -15.35 9.13
N ALA A 81 -9.49 -15.08 7.84
CA ALA A 81 -9.58 -16.12 6.81
C ALA A 81 -8.22 -16.67 6.40
N THR A 82 -7.12 -16.01 6.77
CA THR A 82 -5.77 -16.39 6.32
C THR A 82 -5.11 -17.38 7.30
N PRO A 83 -4.46 -18.44 6.79
CA PRO A 83 -3.64 -19.33 7.61
C PRO A 83 -2.63 -18.56 8.47
N VAL A 84 -2.49 -18.95 9.75
CA VAL A 84 -1.70 -18.22 10.76
C VAL A 84 -0.31 -17.80 10.25
N ARG A 85 0.39 -18.73 9.60
CA ARG A 85 1.74 -18.55 9.05
C ARG A 85 1.89 -17.47 7.97
N TRP A 86 0.79 -17.00 7.36
CA TRP A 86 0.82 -15.99 6.29
C TRP A 86 0.06 -14.71 6.64
N ARG A 87 -0.46 -14.60 7.88
CA ARG A 87 -1.26 -13.46 8.32
C ARG A 87 -0.51 -12.13 8.19
N SER A 88 0.79 -12.16 8.46
CA SER A 88 1.68 -10.99 8.33
C SER A 88 1.79 -10.45 6.89
N LEU A 89 1.44 -11.24 5.87
CA LEU A 89 1.49 -10.84 4.46
C LEU A 89 0.16 -10.26 3.94
N VAL A 90 -0.94 -10.45 4.68
CA VAL A 90 -2.30 -10.01 4.30
C VAL A 90 -2.47 -8.50 4.15
N PRO A 91 -1.75 -7.61 4.88
CA PRO A 91 -1.93 -6.17 4.71
C PRO A 91 -1.73 -5.67 3.27
N HIS A 92 -0.94 -6.36 2.44
CA HIS A 92 -0.78 -6.06 1.02
C HIS A 92 -1.77 -6.83 0.11
N GLY A 93 -2.57 -7.72 0.67
CA GLY A 93 -3.34 -8.73 -0.04
C GLY A 93 -2.46 -9.94 -0.39
N LEU A 94 -2.97 -11.15 -0.19
CA LEU A 94 -2.25 -12.39 -0.48
C LEU A 94 -3.02 -13.21 -1.52
N MET A 95 -2.36 -13.51 -2.63
CA MET A 95 -2.87 -14.38 -3.69
C MET A 95 -2.10 -15.69 -3.68
N VAL A 96 -2.80 -16.79 -3.40
CA VAL A 96 -2.22 -18.13 -3.42
C VAL A 96 -2.63 -18.83 -4.70
N LEU A 97 -1.63 -19.24 -5.48
CA LEU A 97 -1.79 -19.91 -6.76
C LEU A 97 -1.29 -21.35 -6.60
N THR A 98 -2.18 -22.31 -6.77
CA THR A 98 -1.80 -23.72 -6.84
C THR A 98 -1.71 -24.11 -8.31
N LEU A 99 -0.57 -24.65 -8.72
CA LEU A 99 -0.32 -25.09 -10.09
C LEU A 99 -0.67 -26.56 -10.27
N LYS A 100 -1.02 -26.94 -11.49
CA LYS A 100 -1.22 -28.35 -11.86
C LYS A 100 0.08 -29.14 -11.64
N LYS A 101 -0.03 -30.42 -11.26
CA LYS A 101 1.12 -31.26 -10.89
C LYS A 101 2.13 -31.47 -12.03
N GLU A 102 1.66 -31.49 -13.27
CA GLU A 102 2.50 -31.63 -14.46
C GLU A 102 3.30 -30.36 -14.80
N VAL A 103 2.94 -29.21 -14.23
CA VAL A 103 3.60 -27.93 -14.52
C VAL A 103 4.92 -27.84 -13.75
N ARG A 104 6.03 -27.88 -14.48
CA ARG A 104 7.37 -27.68 -13.93
C ARG A 104 7.89 -26.27 -14.25
N LEU A 105 7.69 -25.34 -13.32
CA LEU A 105 8.30 -24.01 -13.40
C LEU A 105 9.78 -24.08 -13.04
N ARG A 106 10.66 -23.59 -13.91
CA ARG A 106 12.10 -23.45 -13.64
C ARG A 106 12.40 -22.10 -12.98
N LEU A 107 11.84 -21.88 -11.79
CA LEU A 107 12.11 -20.67 -10.99
C LEU A 107 13.17 -20.95 -9.93
N SER A 108 14.36 -20.41 -10.13
CA SER A 108 15.41 -20.42 -9.10
C SER A 108 14.94 -19.63 -7.88
N SER A 109 15.03 -20.23 -6.69
CA SER A 109 14.53 -19.63 -5.45
C SER A 109 15.51 -19.77 -4.30
N ARG A 110 15.43 -18.87 -3.32
CA ARG A 110 16.23 -18.91 -2.08
C ARG A 110 15.34 -18.88 -0.86
N SER A 111 15.71 -19.66 0.16
CA SER A 111 15.10 -19.54 1.49
C SER A 111 15.71 -18.37 2.28
N GLN A 112 15.04 -17.95 3.35
CA GLN A 112 15.54 -16.94 4.29
C GLN A 112 16.94 -17.29 4.81
N ALA A 113 17.15 -18.55 5.22
CA ALA A 113 18.46 -19.02 5.69
C ALA A 113 19.56 -18.91 4.61
N GLN A 114 19.23 -19.17 3.34
CA GLN A 114 20.17 -19.04 2.23
C GLN A 114 20.52 -17.57 1.95
N ILE A 115 19.54 -16.66 2.04
CA ILE A 115 19.76 -15.22 1.89
C ILE A 115 20.65 -14.72 3.04
N ARG A 116 20.31 -15.05 4.29
CA ARG A 116 21.07 -14.67 5.49
C ARG A 116 22.53 -15.11 5.42
N ARG A 117 22.78 -16.39 5.06
CA ARG A 117 24.14 -16.94 4.92
C ARG A 117 24.94 -16.21 3.86
N ARG A 118 24.34 -15.89 2.71
CA ARG A 118 25.01 -15.13 1.64
C ARG A 118 25.42 -13.73 2.10
N LEU A 119 24.57 -13.09 2.90
CA LEU A 119 24.83 -11.76 3.45
C LEU A 119 25.74 -11.78 4.70
N LYS A 120 26.18 -12.96 5.15
CA LYS A 120 27.01 -13.15 6.36
C LYS A 120 26.38 -12.52 7.63
N LEU A 121 25.05 -12.57 7.73
CA LEU A 121 24.30 -11.98 8.83
C LEU A 121 24.06 -12.99 9.99
N PRO A 122 23.90 -12.50 11.24
CA PRO A 122 23.68 -13.35 12.42
C PRO A 122 22.36 -14.10 12.33
N ALA A 123 22.27 -15.26 13.00
CA ALA A 123 21.09 -16.14 12.96
C ALA A 123 19.79 -15.45 13.39
N ALA A 124 19.88 -14.50 14.31
CA ALA A 124 18.76 -13.71 14.83
C ALA A 124 18.18 -12.70 13.83
N ALA A 125 18.80 -12.51 12.65
CA ALA A 125 18.30 -11.58 11.64
C ALA A 125 16.87 -11.95 11.21
N ARG A 126 16.01 -10.92 11.17
CA ARG A 126 14.59 -11.03 10.79
C ARG A 126 14.42 -10.69 9.32
N PHE A 127 13.33 -11.15 8.73
CA PHE A 127 13.01 -10.92 7.33
C PHE A 127 11.71 -10.14 7.18
N GLU A 128 11.71 -9.21 6.23
CA GLU A 128 10.55 -8.50 5.74
C GLU A 128 10.41 -8.71 4.22
N LEU A 129 9.19 -8.58 3.71
CA LEU A 129 8.85 -8.56 2.30
C LEU A 129 8.10 -7.26 2.00
N ASP A 130 8.73 -6.37 1.25
CA ASP A 130 8.22 -5.02 0.98
C ASP A 130 7.75 -4.28 2.26
N GLY A 131 8.45 -4.47 3.37
CA GLY A 131 8.14 -3.88 4.68
C GLY A 131 7.17 -4.69 5.55
N LEU A 132 6.64 -5.82 5.09
CA LEU A 132 5.81 -6.72 5.90
C LEU A 132 6.64 -7.84 6.55
N PRO A 133 6.40 -8.22 7.81
CA PRO A 133 7.11 -9.34 8.43
C PRO A 133 6.95 -10.64 7.64
N LEU A 134 8.06 -11.35 7.42
CA LEU A 134 8.07 -12.66 6.76
C LEU A 134 8.33 -13.77 7.78
N GLU A 135 7.26 -14.17 8.49
CA GLU A 135 7.35 -15.07 9.65
C GLU A 135 7.58 -16.54 9.29
N ASP A 136 7.05 -17.00 8.16
CA ASP A 136 7.21 -18.40 7.75
C ASP A 136 8.59 -18.65 7.10
N ALA A 137 9.49 -19.23 7.88
CA ALA A 137 10.85 -19.58 7.47
C ALA A 137 10.91 -20.63 6.34
N LYS A 138 9.81 -21.37 6.07
CA LYS A 138 9.74 -22.34 4.97
C LYS A 138 9.47 -21.68 3.62
N LEU A 139 9.05 -20.42 3.62
CA LEU A 139 8.85 -19.66 2.38
C LEU A 139 10.19 -19.43 1.68
N ARG A 140 10.14 -19.57 0.36
CA ARG A 140 11.23 -19.28 -0.55
C ARG A 140 10.84 -18.10 -1.42
N ILE A 141 11.81 -17.33 -1.88
CA ILE A 141 11.59 -16.19 -2.77
C ILE A 141 12.27 -16.48 -4.10
N ALA A 142 11.54 -16.29 -5.20
CA ALA A 142 12.09 -16.42 -6.53
C ALA A 142 13.20 -15.37 -6.75
N THR A 143 14.40 -15.84 -7.07
CA THR A 143 15.60 -14.99 -7.12
C THR A 143 15.55 -13.94 -8.21
N ALA A 144 14.95 -14.26 -9.36
CA ALA A 144 14.78 -13.33 -10.47
C ALA A 144 13.78 -12.19 -10.16
N ASP A 145 12.98 -12.35 -9.11
CA ASP A 145 11.97 -11.40 -8.64
C ASP A 145 12.44 -10.54 -7.47
N ILE A 146 13.67 -10.73 -6.97
CA ILE A 146 14.26 -9.85 -5.95
C ILE A 146 14.81 -8.62 -6.67
N GLU A 147 14.22 -7.45 -6.41
CA GLU A 147 14.72 -6.16 -6.87
C GLU A 147 15.91 -5.71 -6.01
N ALA A 148 15.72 -5.71 -4.68
CA ALA A 148 16.73 -5.27 -3.73
C ALA A 148 16.63 -6.06 -2.41
N LEU A 149 17.73 -6.05 -1.66
CA LEU A 149 17.81 -6.56 -0.29
C LEU A 149 18.31 -5.41 0.59
N ASP A 150 17.40 -4.76 1.30
CA ASP A 150 17.74 -3.65 2.19
C ASP A 150 18.01 -4.20 3.59
N ILE A 151 19.15 -3.85 4.18
CA ILE A 151 19.52 -4.29 5.53
C ILE A 151 19.40 -3.09 6.47
N LYS A 152 18.49 -3.19 7.43
CA LYS A 152 18.35 -2.20 8.51
C LYS A 152 18.99 -2.78 9.77
N THR A 153 19.93 -2.03 10.35
CA THR A 153 20.58 -2.40 11.61
C THR A 153 20.43 -1.23 12.58
N ALA A 154 19.95 -1.51 13.79
CA ALA A 154 19.89 -0.54 14.87
C ALA A 154 20.74 -1.05 16.05
N PRO A 155 21.41 -0.18 16.81
CA PRO A 155 22.17 -0.57 18.00
C PRO A 155 21.30 -1.38 18.97
N GLY A 156 21.79 -2.53 19.42
CA GLY A 156 21.07 -3.41 20.35
C GLY A 156 19.90 -4.20 19.75
N ALA A 157 19.62 -4.08 18.45
CA ALA A 157 18.56 -4.83 17.77
C ALA A 157 19.11 -5.86 16.77
N ALA A 158 18.35 -6.91 16.53
CA ALA A 158 18.65 -7.86 15.47
C ALA A 158 18.51 -7.19 14.09
N PRO A 159 19.43 -7.43 13.13
CA PRO A 159 19.30 -6.90 11.77
C PRO A 159 17.99 -7.33 11.11
N VAL A 160 17.38 -6.43 10.35
CA VAL A 160 16.17 -6.71 9.55
C VAL A 160 16.53 -6.65 8.08
N ILE A 161 16.24 -7.72 7.35
CA ILE A 161 16.47 -7.85 5.92
C ILE A 161 15.12 -7.67 5.23
N ASN A 162 14.92 -6.51 4.59
CA ASN A 162 13.76 -6.26 3.77
C ASN A 162 14.02 -6.70 2.33
N VAL A 163 13.25 -7.66 1.85
CA VAL A 163 13.28 -8.12 0.47
C VAL A 163 12.29 -7.29 -0.33
N ARG A 164 12.80 -6.53 -1.30
CA ARG A 164 11.97 -5.79 -2.25
C ARG A 164 11.72 -6.62 -3.50
N LEU A 165 10.46 -6.77 -3.88
CA LEU A 165 10.09 -7.52 -5.08
C LEU A 165 10.07 -6.62 -6.32
N VAL A 166 10.45 -7.19 -7.46
CA VAL A 166 10.32 -6.52 -8.76
C VAL A 166 8.84 -6.23 -9.05
N ARG A 167 8.54 -4.96 -9.32
CA ARG A 167 7.23 -4.48 -9.76
C ARG A 167 7.34 -3.98 -11.20
N LEU A 168 6.52 -4.54 -12.08
CA LEU A 168 6.50 -4.19 -13.50
C LEU A 168 5.26 -3.35 -13.81
N PRO A 169 5.37 -2.36 -14.71
CA PRO A 169 4.20 -1.61 -15.15
C PRO A 169 3.19 -2.56 -15.81
N PRO A 170 1.88 -2.29 -15.69
CA PRO A 170 0.84 -3.04 -16.39
C PRO A 170 1.17 -3.15 -17.89
N ARG A 171 0.83 -4.28 -18.51
CA ARG A 171 0.97 -4.38 -19.96
C ARG A 171 -0.09 -3.47 -20.61
N PRO A 172 0.28 -2.61 -21.56
CA PRO A 172 -0.71 -1.82 -22.29
C PRO A 172 -1.65 -2.77 -23.04
N HIS A 173 -2.94 -2.46 -23.01
CA HIS A 173 -3.95 -3.17 -23.78
C HIS A 173 -4.11 -2.49 -25.14
N PRO A 174 -4.24 -3.25 -26.24
CA PRO A 174 -4.49 -2.66 -27.53
C PRO A 174 -5.84 -1.90 -27.54
N PRO A 175 -5.98 -0.86 -28.38
CA PRO A 175 -7.24 -0.16 -28.57
C PRO A 175 -8.38 -1.15 -28.90
N GLY A 176 -9.56 -0.92 -28.34
CA GLY A 176 -10.72 -1.82 -28.51
C GLY A 176 -10.81 -2.98 -27.50
N THR A 177 -9.88 -3.08 -26.54
CA THR A 177 -9.98 -4.06 -25.44
C THR A 177 -11.00 -3.62 -24.40
N ILE A 178 -12.05 -4.43 -24.18
CA ILE A 178 -12.99 -4.27 -23.07
C ILE A 178 -12.51 -5.12 -21.89
N LEU A 179 -12.23 -4.49 -20.76
CA LEU A 179 -11.88 -5.18 -19.51
C LEU A 179 -13.12 -5.30 -18.64
N ILE A 180 -13.58 -6.53 -18.40
CA ILE A 180 -14.65 -6.81 -17.46
C ILE A 180 -14.04 -6.93 -16.07
N GLN A 181 -14.33 -5.98 -15.20
CA GLN A 181 -14.02 -6.08 -13.78
C GLN A 181 -15.18 -6.81 -13.09
N GLY A 182 -14.89 -7.90 -12.38
CA GLY A 182 -15.92 -8.70 -11.72
C GLY A 182 -16.73 -7.87 -10.72
N LEU A 183 -18.04 -7.82 -10.89
CA LEU A 183 -18.97 -7.28 -9.91
C LEU A 183 -19.13 -8.31 -8.79
N THR A 184 -18.31 -8.24 -7.73
CA THR A 184 -18.63 -8.92 -6.47
C THR A 184 -19.92 -8.31 -5.93
N ARG A 185 -21.06 -8.99 -6.14
CA ARG A 185 -22.28 -8.73 -5.35
C ARG A 185 -21.93 -9.10 -3.92
N GLN A 186 -21.81 -8.10 -3.05
CA GLN A 186 -21.83 -8.35 -1.62
C GLN A 186 -23.22 -8.92 -1.30
N GLN A 187 -23.24 -10.16 -0.84
CA GLN A 187 -24.37 -10.75 -0.12
C GLN A 187 -23.93 -10.93 1.33
#